data_AF-A0A7J6EUL0-F1
#
_entry.id   AF-A0A7J6EUL0-F1
#
_cell.length_a   1.000
_cell.length_b   1.000
_cell.length_c   1.000
_cell.angle_alpha   90.00
_cell.angle_beta   90.00
_cell.angle_gamma   90.00
#
_symmetry.space_group_name_H-M   'P 1'
#
loop_
_entity.id
_entity.type
_entity.pdbx_description
1 polymer ?
#
loop_
_entity_poly.entity_id
_entity_poly.type
_entity_poly.pdbx_seq_one_letter_code
_entity_poly.pdbx_strand_id
1 'polypeptide(L)'
;MFGTIPDIFGSFPNLQDVRLSYNNLTGVLPPSFAGSVIRNLWLNNQQMGLSGTIEVLANMTSLYQVWLHKNLFTGPIPDLSNLDTLFDLQLRDNLLTGIVPNSLSSIPSLKNITLANNKLQGPMPSFPKSVTNVELDGTNSFCKSTPGPCDPQVMALLQGAEDLGYPTVLANSWKNNDACSDWSFVICDSDGNVITVNFKKQGFLGKISPAFANLDGVFA
;
A
#
# COMPACT_ATOMS: atom_id res chain seq x y z
N MET A 1 23.60 -12.68 3.62
CA MET A 1 22.65 -13.79 3.87
C MET A 1 21.72 -13.94 2.67
N PHE A 2 21.31 -15.17 2.33
CA PHE A 2 20.37 -15.45 1.24
C PHE A 2 19.30 -16.44 1.71
N GLY A 3 18.18 -16.53 0.98
CA GLY A 3 17.05 -17.41 1.31
C GLY A 3 15.85 -16.64 1.84
N THR A 4 14.90 -17.36 2.43
CA THR A 4 13.66 -16.78 2.98
C THR A 4 13.74 -16.55 4.47
N ILE A 5 12.91 -15.64 4.98
CA ILE A 5 12.73 -15.46 6.43
C ILE A 5 11.87 -16.63 6.94
N PRO A 6 12.36 -17.46 7.89
CA PRO A 6 11.61 -18.60 8.39
C PRO A 6 10.42 -18.18 9.27
N ASP A 7 9.35 -18.96 9.23
CA ASP A 7 8.11 -18.70 9.97
C ASP A 7 8.20 -19.18 11.43
N ILE A 8 9.03 -18.52 12.24
CA ILE A 8 9.34 -18.92 13.62
C ILE A 8 9.24 -17.79 14.65
N PHE A 9 8.99 -16.55 14.20
CA PHE A 9 9.20 -15.36 15.04
C PHE A 9 8.18 -15.18 16.16
N GLY A 10 6.99 -15.76 16.01
CA GLY A 10 6.00 -15.83 17.09
C GLY A 10 6.44 -16.69 18.28
N SER A 11 7.50 -17.49 18.14
CA SER A 11 8.03 -18.33 19.23
C SER A 11 9.09 -17.63 20.09
N PHE A 12 9.47 -16.39 19.78
CA PHE A 12 10.49 -15.64 20.51
C PHE A 12 9.87 -14.55 21.39
N PRO A 13 9.53 -14.85 22.67
CA PRO A 13 8.74 -13.96 23.52
C PRO A 13 9.47 -12.67 23.93
N ASN A 14 10.78 -12.58 23.67
CA ASN A 14 11.61 -11.44 24.08
C ASN A 14 12.34 -10.76 22.91
N LEU A 15 12.17 -11.24 21.68
CA LEU A 15 12.93 -10.73 20.53
C LEU A 15 12.30 -9.41 20.05
N GLN A 16 12.98 -8.29 20.32
CA GLN A 16 12.50 -6.94 20.00
C GLN A 16 13.16 -6.35 18.74
N ASP A 17 14.40 -6.76 18.43
CA ASP A 17 15.18 -6.22 17.33
C ASP A 17 15.48 -7.30 16.29
N VAL A 18 14.97 -7.11 15.07
CA VAL A 18 15.29 -7.95 13.91
C VAL A 18 15.89 -7.06 12.84
N ARG A 19 17.21 -7.19 12.64
CA ARG A 19 17.99 -6.35 11.71
C ARG A 19 18.67 -7.22 10.67
N LEU A 20 18.03 -7.33 9.51
CA LEU A 20 18.45 -8.16 8.38
C LEU A 20 18.65 -7.35 7.10
N SER A 21 18.81 -6.03 7.22
CA SER A 21 19.05 -5.12 6.10
C SER A 21 20.32 -5.47 5.31
N TYR A 22 20.39 -5.03 4.04
CA TYR A 22 21.58 -5.21 3.18
C TYR A 22 21.98 -6.68 2.99
N ASN A 23 20.99 -7.54 2.76
CA ASN A 23 21.18 -8.95 2.45
C ASN A 23 20.60 -9.30 1.07
N ASN A 24 20.50 -10.58 0.77
CA ASN A 24 19.85 -11.10 -0.43
C ASN A 24 18.68 -12.01 -0.05
N LEU A 25 17.86 -11.55 0.92
CA LEU A 25 16.66 -12.28 1.33
C LEU A 25 15.53 -12.11 0.30
N THR A 26 14.76 -13.18 0.12
CA THR A 26 13.62 -13.23 -0.82
C THR A 26 12.41 -13.87 -0.13
N GLY A 27 11.30 -14.01 -0.85
CA GLY A 27 10.05 -14.54 -0.29
C GLY A 27 9.21 -13.47 0.39
N VAL A 28 8.31 -13.88 1.28
CA VAL A 28 7.31 -13.01 1.92
C VAL A 28 7.63 -12.76 3.40
N LEU A 29 6.94 -11.80 4.02
CA LEU A 29 6.98 -11.66 5.48
C LEU A 29 6.26 -12.86 6.12
N PRO A 30 6.87 -13.54 7.12
CA PRO A 30 6.28 -14.70 7.77
C PRO A 30 5.03 -14.32 8.58
N PRO A 31 3.92 -15.07 8.51
CA PRO A 31 2.72 -14.82 9.30
C PRO A 31 2.97 -14.78 10.82
N SER A 32 3.93 -15.55 11.33
CA SER A 32 4.29 -15.56 12.76
C SER A 32 4.82 -14.23 13.29
N PHE A 33 5.17 -13.27 12.43
CA PHE A 33 5.44 -11.90 12.88
C PHE A 33 4.24 -11.28 13.62
N ALA A 34 3.00 -11.61 13.25
CA ALA A 34 1.80 -11.11 13.91
C ALA A 34 1.73 -11.46 15.41
N GLY A 35 2.35 -12.56 15.83
CA GLY A 35 2.40 -12.99 17.24
C GLY A 35 3.66 -12.55 17.99
N SER A 36 4.50 -11.72 17.38
CA SER A 36 5.80 -11.34 17.93
C SER A 36 5.74 -10.05 18.76
N VAL A 37 6.77 -9.83 19.59
CA VAL A 37 6.98 -8.59 20.35
C VAL A 37 8.04 -7.68 19.69
N ILE A 38 8.23 -7.83 18.39
CA ILE A 38 9.24 -7.07 17.63
C ILE A 38 8.88 -5.59 17.66
N ARG A 39 9.86 -4.77 18.02
CA ARG A 39 9.77 -3.30 18.03
C ARG A 39 10.49 -2.68 16.84
N ASN A 40 11.66 -3.20 16.50
CA ASN A 40 12.50 -2.69 15.42
C ASN A 40 12.65 -3.77 14.35
N LEU A 41 11.95 -3.58 13.23
CA LEU A 41 11.98 -4.49 12.08
C LEU A 41 12.69 -3.82 10.91
N TRP A 42 13.96 -4.18 10.69
CA TRP A 42 14.78 -3.62 9.62
C TRP A 42 15.11 -4.69 8.58
N LEU A 43 14.41 -4.65 7.45
CA LEU A 43 14.52 -5.60 6.34
C LEU A 43 14.85 -4.90 5.01
N ASN A 44 15.24 -3.63 5.04
CA ASN A 44 15.49 -2.80 3.88
C ASN A 44 16.74 -3.20 3.07
N ASN A 45 16.79 -2.76 1.81
CA ASN A 45 17.92 -2.97 0.89
C ASN A 45 18.25 -4.44 0.62
N GLN A 46 17.26 -5.28 0.29
CA GLN A 46 17.56 -6.63 -0.17
C GLN A 46 17.93 -6.62 -1.65
N GLN A 47 18.99 -7.33 -2.04
CA GLN A 47 19.52 -7.31 -3.40
C GLN A 47 18.49 -7.81 -4.44
N MET A 48 17.86 -8.96 -4.19
CA MET A 48 16.77 -9.49 -5.04
C MET A 48 15.37 -9.08 -4.56
N GLY A 49 15.25 -8.53 -3.34
CA GLY A 49 13.99 -8.04 -2.78
C GLY A 49 13.14 -9.11 -2.08
N LEU A 50 12.61 -8.75 -0.90
CA LEU A 50 11.42 -9.39 -0.34
C LEU A 50 10.17 -8.97 -1.13
N SER A 51 9.16 -9.82 -1.12
CA SER A 51 7.97 -9.73 -1.98
C SER A 51 6.68 -10.01 -1.20
N GLY A 52 5.53 -10.00 -1.89
CA GLY A 52 4.23 -10.21 -1.27
C GLY A 52 3.72 -8.98 -0.53
N THR A 53 2.70 -9.17 0.31
CA THR A 53 2.03 -8.09 1.05
C THR A 53 2.70 -7.79 2.38
N ILE A 54 2.47 -6.59 2.90
CA ILE A 54 2.90 -6.16 4.24
C ILE A 54 1.76 -6.23 5.27
N GLU A 55 0.66 -6.92 4.95
CA GLU A 55 -0.55 -7.06 5.80
C GLU A 55 -0.24 -7.48 7.25
N VAL A 56 0.76 -8.35 7.43
CA VAL A 56 1.15 -8.86 8.75
C VAL A 56 1.50 -7.73 9.74
N LEU A 57 1.94 -6.57 9.26
CA LEU A 57 2.27 -5.41 10.09
C LEU A 57 1.07 -4.90 10.91
N ALA A 58 -0.16 -5.05 10.41
CA ALA A 58 -1.38 -4.60 11.10
C ALA A 58 -1.54 -5.22 12.49
N ASN A 59 -1.01 -6.43 12.68
CA ASN A 59 -1.10 -7.19 13.92
C ASN A 59 0.14 -7.05 14.81
N MET A 60 1.19 -6.36 14.36
CA MET A 60 2.44 -6.19 15.10
C MET A 60 2.40 -4.92 15.97
N THR A 61 1.52 -4.91 16.97
CA THR A 61 1.18 -3.71 17.76
C THR A 61 2.33 -3.13 18.61
N SER A 62 3.43 -3.87 18.78
CA SER A 62 4.63 -3.42 19.51
C SER A 62 5.61 -2.62 18.63
N LEU A 63 5.34 -2.49 17.32
CA LEU A 63 6.27 -1.85 16.40
C LEU A 63 6.55 -0.39 16.76
N TYR A 64 7.83 -0.06 16.72
CA TYR A 64 8.38 1.28 16.93
C TYR A 64 9.06 1.78 15.65
N GLN A 65 9.85 0.94 14.98
CA GLN A 65 10.46 1.24 13.67
C GLN A 65 10.25 0.10 12.68
N VAL A 66 9.85 0.46 11.46
CA VAL A 66 9.65 -0.47 10.34
C VAL A 66 10.40 0.06 9.12
N TRP A 67 11.47 -0.64 8.73
CA TRP A 67 12.24 -0.30 7.54
C TRP A 67 12.14 -1.40 6.50
N LEU A 68 11.31 -1.18 5.49
CA LEU A 68 11.07 -2.10 4.38
C LEU A 68 11.49 -1.53 3.02
N HIS A 69 12.04 -0.32 2.98
CA HIS A 69 12.43 0.34 1.73
C HIS A 69 13.43 -0.47 0.90
N LYS A 70 13.37 -0.30 -0.43
CA LYS A 70 14.19 -1.05 -1.41
C LYS A 70 13.98 -2.56 -1.30
N ASN A 71 12.75 -2.96 -1.59
CA ASN A 71 12.27 -4.34 -1.73
C ASN A 71 11.26 -4.39 -2.90
N LEU A 72 10.50 -5.49 -3.02
CA LEU A 72 9.49 -5.73 -4.04
C LEU A 72 8.10 -5.97 -3.43
N PHE A 73 7.79 -5.36 -2.28
CA PHE A 73 6.48 -5.53 -1.64
C PHE A 73 5.37 -4.94 -2.52
N THR A 74 4.24 -5.64 -2.57
CA THR A 74 3.06 -5.32 -3.39
C THR A 74 1.79 -5.24 -2.53
N GLY A 75 0.69 -4.77 -3.11
CA GLY A 75 -0.59 -4.66 -2.40
C GLY A 75 -0.67 -3.39 -1.55
N PRO A 76 -1.79 -3.19 -0.84
CA PRO A 76 -2.02 -2.00 -0.03
C PRO A 76 -1.12 -1.92 1.18
N ILE A 77 -0.95 -0.69 1.68
CA ILE A 77 -0.54 -0.48 3.06
C ILE A 77 -1.75 -0.83 3.94
N PRO A 78 -1.63 -1.78 4.88
CA PRO A 78 -2.75 -2.16 5.73
C PRO A 78 -3.11 -1.04 6.70
N ASP A 79 -4.25 -1.17 7.37
CA ASP A 79 -4.60 -0.27 8.46
C ASP A 79 -3.62 -0.49 9.64
N LEU A 80 -2.83 0.54 9.93
CA LEU A 80 -1.88 0.56 11.05
C LEU A 80 -2.38 1.39 12.23
N SER A 81 -3.69 1.70 12.29
CA SER A 81 -4.33 2.48 13.35
C SER A 81 -4.04 1.96 14.77
N ASN A 82 -3.81 0.65 14.93
CA ASN A 82 -3.55 0.02 16.22
C ASN A 82 -2.06 0.05 16.65
N LEU A 83 -1.17 0.65 15.87
CA LEU A 83 0.26 0.72 16.17
C LEU A 83 0.60 2.05 16.87
N ASP A 84 0.09 2.22 18.09
CA ASP A 84 0.21 3.44 18.89
C ASP A 84 1.65 3.86 19.21
N THR A 85 2.62 2.95 19.04
CA THR A 85 4.04 3.21 19.27
C THR A 85 4.85 3.43 18.00
N LEU A 86 4.27 3.26 16.81
CA LEU A 86 5.00 3.36 15.55
C LEU A 86 5.50 4.78 15.33
N PHE A 87 6.82 4.94 15.35
CA PHE A 87 7.50 6.23 15.25
C PHE A 87 8.05 6.47 13.83
N ASP A 88 8.53 5.42 13.18
CA ASP A 88 9.27 5.52 11.91
C ASP A 88 8.88 4.41 10.94
N LEU A 89 8.28 4.80 9.81
CA LEU A 89 7.76 3.91 8.77
C LEU A 89 8.40 4.20 7.42
N GLN A 90 9.32 3.35 6.98
CA GLN A 90 10.10 3.56 5.76
C GLN A 90 9.72 2.52 4.70
N LEU A 91 8.85 2.90 3.76
CA LEU A 91 8.27 2.03 2.73
C LEU A 91 8.67 2.41 1.30
N ARG A 92 9.48 3.46 1.11
CA ARG A 92 9.89 3.92 -0.22
C ARG A 92 10.58 2.84 -1.06
N ASP A 93 10.59 3.01 -2.38
CA ASP A 93 11.25 2.09 -3.32
C ASP A 93 10.71 0.65 -3.19
N ASN A 94 9.40 0.49 -3.38
CA ASN A 94 8.68 -0.79 -3.41
C ASN A 94 7.64 -0.78 -4.57
N LEU A 95 6.74 -1.76 -4.60
CA LEU A 95 5.66 -1.88 -5.59
C LEU A 95 4.28 -1.79 -4.92
N LEU A 96 4.17 -1.12 -3.77
CA LEU A 96 2.93 -0.99 -3.01
C LEU A 96 1.87 -0.26 -3.84
N THR A 97 0.63 -0.72 -3.76
CA THR A 97 -0.52 -0.27 -4.56
C THR A 97 -1.63 0.25 -3.66
N GLY A 98 -2.71 0.75 -4.25
CA GLY A 98 -3.92 1.12 -3.50
C GLY A 98 -3.84 2.46 -2.78
N ILE A 99 -4.93 2.78 -2.10
CA ILE A 99 -5.12 4.06 -1.39
C ILE A 99 -4.30 4.04 -0.10
N VAL A 100 -3.62 5.13 0.20
CA VAL A 100 -2.93 5.30 1.49
C VAL A 100 -3.99 5.44 2.59
N PRO A 101 -4.03 4.56 3.61
CA PRO A 101 -5.03 4.64 4.67
C PRO A 101 -4.94 5.96 5.42
N ASN A 102 -6.07 6.65 5.57
CA ASN A 102 -6.14 7.90 6.32
C ASN A 102 -5.71 7.72 7.79
N SER A 103 -5.90 6.53 8.35
CA SER A 103 -5.46 6.18 9.70
C SER A 103 -3.97 6.37 9.94
N LEU A 104 -3.11 6.25 8.92
CA LEU A 104 -1.67 6.50 9.05
C LEU A 104 -1.36 7.92 9.53
N SER A 105 -2.16 8.90 9.11
CA SER A 105 -2.01 10.30 9.54
C SER A 105 -2.46 10.53 10.99
N SER A 106 -3.20 9.57 11.56
CA SER A 106 -3.78 9.64 12.91
C SER A 106 -2.95 8.88 13.95
N ILE A 107 -1.89 8.17 13.55
CA ILE A 107 -0.98 7.47 14.48
C ILE A 107 -0.25 8.52 15.35
N PRO A 108 -0.48 8.58 16.67
CA PRO A 108 0.01 9.69 17.50
C PRO A 108 1.54 9.76 17.60
N SER A 109 2.19 8.61 17.58
CA SER A 109 3.64 8.47 17.72
C SER A 109 4.43 8.75 16.44
N LEU A 110 3.77 8.75 15.28
CA LEU A 110 4.44 8.77 13.99
C LEU A 110 5.17 10.11 13.78
N LYS A 111 6.46 10.02 13.41
CA LYS A 111 7.31 11.19 13.12
C LYS A 111 7.91 11.17 11.73
N ASN A 112 8.22 9.97 11.24
CA ASN A 112 8.91 9.79 9.97
C ASN A 112 8.13 8.80 9.11
N ILE A 113 7.85 9.20 7.88
CA ILE A 113 7.23 8.33 6.89
C ILE A 113 7.79 8.58 5.49
N THR A 114 8.18 7.50 4.81
CA THR A 114 8.58 7.56 3.40
C THR A 114 7.75 6.58 2.57
N LEU A 115 7.04 7.11 1.58
CA LEU A 115 6.17 6.39 0.65
C LEU A 115 6.60 6.57 -0.81
N ALA A 116 7.61 7.41 -1.06
CA ALA A 116 8.19 7.69 -2.36
C ALA A 116 8.47 6.43 -3.19
N ASN A 117 8.40 6.55 -4.52
CA ASN A 117 8.73 5.47 -5.46
C ASN A 117 7.98 4.15 -5.20
N ASN A 118 6.64 4.23 -5.11
CA ASN A 118 5.74 3.08 -5.10
C ASN A 118 4.76 3.19 -6.28
N LYS A 119 3.60 2.52 -6.20
CA LYS A 119 2.46 2.63 -7.11
C LYS A 119 1.18 2.98 -6.33
N LEU A 120 1.31 3.73 -5.22
CA LEU A 120 0.18 4.14 -4.39
C LEU A 120 -0.74 5.05 -5.20
N GLN A 121 -2.05 4.94 -4.96
CA GLN A 121 -3.09 5.57 -5.76
C GLN A 121 -4.02 6.40 -4.88
N GLY A 122 -4.97 7.09 -5.51
CA GLY A 122 -5.97 7.91 -4.83
C GLY A 122 -5.42 9.27 -4.41
N PRO A 123 -6.02 9.91 -3.39
CA PRO A 123 -5.64 11.24 -2.98
C PRO A 123 -4.23 11.22 -2.38
N MET A 124 -3.45 12.27 -2.67
CA MET A 124 -2.16 12.45 -2.00
C MET A 124 -2.43 12.64 -0.49
N PRO A 125 -1.81 11.81 0.39
CA PRO A 125 -2.08 11.88 1.81
C PRO A 125 -1.55 13.20 2.39
N SER A 126 -2.26 13.73 3.38
CA SER A 126 -1.82 14.86 4.18
C SER A 126 -1.50 14.38 5.59
N PHE A 127 -0.34 14.80 6.11
CA PHE A 127 0.09 14.46 7.46
C PHE A 127 0.05 15.70 8.36
N PRO A 128 -0.27 15.54 9.65
CA PRO A 128 -0.19 16.65 10.59
C PRO A 128 1.26 17.11 10.76
N LYS A 129 1.46 18.38 11.17
CA LYS A 129 2.78 18.98 11.42
C LYS A 129 3.63 18.22 12.45
N SER A 130 3.00 17.35 13.25
CA SER A 130 3.69 16.47 14.19
C SER A 130 4.55 15.43 13.48
N VAL A 131 4.25 15.07 12.22
CA VAL A 131 5.06 14.22 11.36
C VAL A 131 6.07 15.09 10.65
N THR A 132 7.32 15.02 11.10
CA THR A 132 8.38 15.97 10.74
C THR A 132 9.12 15.60 9.46
N ASN A 133 9.10 14.32 9.06
CA ASN A 133 9.76 13.86 7.86
C ASN A 133 8.79 13.05 7.00
N VAL A 134 8.37 13.63 5.88
CA VAL A 134 7.38 13.06 4.97
C VAL A 134 7.97 13.07 3.56
N GLU A 135 8.13 11.89 2.96
CA GLU A 135 8.61 11.74 1.58
C GLU A 135 7.57 10.98 0.76
N LEU A 136 6.81 11.69 -0.09
CA LEU A 136 5.74 11.13 -0.91
C LEU A 136 6.06 11.11 -2.41
N ASP A 137 6.92 12.03 -2.82
CA ASP A 137 7.24 12.32 -4.21
C ASP A 137 7.93 11.13 -4.90
N GLY A 138 7.87 11.07 -6.24
CA GLY A 138 8.47 10.00 -7.03
C GLY A 138 7.46 9.30 -7.94
N THR A 139 7.56 7.98 -8.07
CA THR A 139 6.77 7.21 -9.06
C THR A 139 5.39 6.75 -8.61
N ASN A 140 4.85 7.30 -7.51
CA ASN A 140 3.47 7.04 -7.08
C ASN A 140 2.46 7.52 -8.11
N SER A 141 1.25 6.96 -8.04
CA SER A 141 0.13 7.21 -8.95
C SER A 141 -1.01 7.95 -8.25
N PHE A 142 -0.68 8.90 -7.36
CA PHE A 142 -1.67 9.79 -6.77
C PHE A 142 -2.40 10.56 -7.87
N CYS A 143 -3.70 10.78 -7.68
CA CYS A 143 -4.52 11.43 -8.68
C CYS A 143 -4.09 12.89 -8.91
N LYS A 144 -3.59 13.56 -7.86
CA LYS A 144 -3.11 14.95 -7.87
C LYS A 144 -1.73 15.05 -7.24
N SER A 145 -0.99 16.10 -7.60
CA SER A 145 0.32 16.42 -7.04
C SER A 145 0.26 17.17 -5.70
N THR A 146 -0.94 17.49 -5.22
CA THR A 146 -1.18 18.13 -3.92
C THR A 146 -2.35 17.44 -3.20
N PRO A 147 -2.40 17.49 -1.86
CA PRO A 147 -3.52 16.93 -1.11
C PRO A 147 -4.86 17.54 -1.50
N GLY A 148 -5.88 16.69 -1.63
CA GLY A 148 -7.24 17.08 -2.00
C GLY A 148 -8.03 15.91 -2.57
N PRO A 149 -9.35 16.06 -2.76
CA PRO A 149 -10.19 15.00 -3.31
C PRO A 149 -9.81 14.70 -4.76
N CYS A 150 -9.84 13.42 -5.13
CA CYS A 150 -9.78 13.00 -6.54
C CYS A 150 -11.14 13.20 -7.22
N ASP A 151 -11.17 12.98 -8.53
CA ASP A 151 -12.41 12.84 -9.28
C ASP A 151 -13.29 11.70 -8.70
N PRO A 152 -14.62 11.88 -8.61
CA PRO A 152 -15.51 10.85 -8.05
C PRO A 152 -15.45 9.50 -8.77
N GLN A 153 -15.32 9.48 -10.11
CA GLN A 153 -15.26 8.24 -10.88
C GLN A 153 -13.93 7.51 -10.63
N VAL A 154 -12.83 8.28 -10.53
CA VAL A 154 -11.52 7.77 -10.10
C VAL A 154 -11.63 7.14 -8.72
N MET A 155 -12.28 7.80 -7.77
CA MET A 155 -12.47 7.25 -6.42
C MET A 155 -13.35 5.99 -6.43
N ALA A 156 -14.46 5.98 -7.17
CA ALA A 156 -15.34 4.83 -7.26
C ALA A 156 -14.63 3.60 -7.83
N LEU A 157 -13.82 3.78 -8.87
CA LEU A 157 -12.99 2.72 -9.45
C LEU A 157 -11.93 2.20 -8.46
N LEU A 158 -11.18 3.10 -7.82
CA LEU A 158 -10.16 2.73 -6.84
C LEU A 158 -10.75 1.98 -5.64
N GLN A 159 -11.87 2.46 -5.11
CA GLN A 159 -12.61 1.79 -4.03
C GLN A 159 -13.21 0.45 -4.51
N GLY A 160 -13.59 0.38 -5.78
CA GLY A 160 -14.00 -0.84 -6.46
C GLY A 160 -12.89 -1.91 -6.50
N ALA A 161 -11.64 -1.47 -6.63
CA ALA A 161 -10.46 -2.33 -6.71
C ALA A 161 -9.89 -2.77 -5.34
N GLU A 162 -10.38 -2.21 -4.23
CA GLU A 162 -9.93 -2.57 -2.89
C GLU A 162 -10.16 -4.06 -2.58
N ASP A 163 -11.39 -4.54 -2.82
CA ASP A 163 -11.77 -5.93 -2.59
C ASP A 163 -11.07 -6.93 -3.54
N LEU A 164 -10.36 -6.42 -4.56
CA LEU A 164 -9.49 -7.18 -5.45
C LEU A 164 -8.03 -7.21 -4.99
N GLY A 165 -7.71 -6.55 -3.86
CA GLY A 165 -6.37 -6.43 -3.31
C GLY A 165 -5.46 -5.46 -4.08
N TYR A 166 -6.05 -4.48 -4.77
CA TYR A 166 -5.33 -3.52 -5.62
C TYR A 166 -4.30 -4.17 -6.57
N PRO A 167 -4.74 -4.98 -7.55
CA PRO A 167 -3.84 -5.67 -8.47
C PRO A 167 -2.88 -4.70 -9.16
N THR A 168 -1.60 -5.03 -9.20
CA THR A 168 -0.55 -4.16 -9.76
C THR A 168 -0.79 -3.81 -11.22
N VAL A 169 -1.46 -4.67 -11.99
CA VAL A 169 -1.85 -4.38 -13.38
C VAL A 169 -2.79 -3.16 -13.48
N LEU A 170 -3.69 -2.99 -12.51
CA LEU A 170 -4.54 -1.80 -12.43
C LEU A 170 -3.69 -0.59 -12.06
N ALA A 171 -2.90 -0.68 -10.98
CA ALA A 171 -2.05 0.43 -10.53
C ALA A 171 -1.01 0.90 -11.57
N ASN A 172 -0.58 0.02 -12.48
CA ASN A 172 0.31 0.38 -13.59
C ASN A 172 -0.35 1.31 -14.62
N SER A 173 -1.68 1.20 -14.78
CA SER A 173 -2.45 1.91 -15.79
C SER A 173 -3.28 3.05 -15.22
N TRP A 174 -3.88 2.85 -14.04
CA TRP A 174 -4.79 3.78 -13.38
C TRP A 174 -4.02 4.88 -12.68
N LYS A 175 -3.62 5.87 -13.47
CA LYS A 175 -2.82 7.04 -13.07
C LYS A 175 -3.63 8.30 -13.32
N ASN A 176 -3.19 9.45 -12.80
CA ASN A 176 -3.84 10.75 -12.98
C ASN A 176 -5.26 10.83 -12.36
N ASN A 177 -5.96 11.95 -12.60
CA ASN A 177 -7.27 12.25 -12.02
C ASN A 177 -8.43 12.11 -13.01
N ASP A 178 -8.26 11.34 -14.08
CA ASP A 178 -9.25 11.11 -15.14
C ASP A 178 -9.23 9.64 -15.57
N ALA A 179 -10.29 8.90 -15.21
CA ALA A 179 -10.43 7.50 -15.56
C ALA A 179 -10.61 7.25 -17.06
N CYS A 180 -10.98 8.27 -17.84
CA CYS A 180 -11.17 8.18 -19.28
C CYS A 180 -9.90 8.45 -20.08
N SER A 181 -8.80 8.84 -19.39
CA SER A 181 -7.46 9.01 -19.98
C SER A 181 -6.73 7.67 -20.12
N ASP A 182 -7.26 6.76 -20.93
CA ASP A 182 -6.67 5.45 -21.30
C ASP A 182 -6.44 4.46 -20.14
N TRP A 183 -7.30 4.48 -19.12
CA TRP A 183 -7.24 3.47 -18.07
C TRP A 183 -7.59 2.09 -18.63
N SER A 184 -6.71 1.12 -18.39
CA SER A 184 -6.96 -0.27 -18.74
C SER A 184 -8.26 -0.74 -18.11
N PHE A 185 -9.03 -1.50 -18.91
CA PHE A 185 -10.31 -2.09 -18.52
C PHE A 185 -11.45 -1.10 -18.28
N VAL A 186 -11.24 0.20 -18.48
CA VAL A 186 -12.26 1.25 -18.36
C VAL A 186 -12.63 1.74 -19.77
N ILE A 187 -13.92 1.89 -20.04
CA ILE A 187 -14.42 2.52 -21.26
C ILE A 187 -15.38 3.62 -20.85
N CYS A 188 -15.23 4.79 -21.48
CA CYS A 188 -16.08 5.94 -21.27
C CYS A 188 -16.93 6.27 -22.50
N ASP A 189 -18.03 6.97 -22.26
CA ASP A 189 -18.82 7.61 -23.32
C ASP A 189 -18.17 8.92 -23.80
N SER A 190 -18.86 9.64 -24.69
CA SER A 190 -18.40 10.94 -25.22
C SER A 190 -18.42 12.07 -24.19
N ASP A 191 -19.17 11.91 -23.09
CA ASP A 191 -19.34 12.92 -22.05
C ASP A 191 -18.32 12.74 -20.92
N GLY A 192 -17.46 11.72 -21.00
CA GLY A 192 -16.44 11.41 -20.00
C GLY A 192 -16.97 10.58 -18.83
N ASN A 193 -18.11 9.91 -18.97
CA ASN A 193 -18.64 9.00 -17.96
C ASN A 193 -18.15 7.58 -18.23
N VAL A 194 -17.73 6.89 -17.17
CA VAL A 194 -17.39 5.47 -17.21
C VAL A 194 -18.67 4.67 -17.41
N ILE A 195 -18.73 3.94 -18.53
CA ILE A 195 -19.87 3.10 -18.92
C ILE A 195 -19.53 1.60 -18.90
N THR A 196 -18.24 1.23 -18.81
CA THR A 196 -17.84 -0.17 -18.74
C THR A 196 -16.57 -0.35 -17.91
N VAL A 197 -16.61 -1.34 -17.03
CA VAL A 197 -15.44 -1.90 -16.33
C VAL A 197 -15.31 -3.37 -16.73
N ASN A 198 -14.27 -3.72 -17.50
CA ASN A 198 -14.12 -5.05 -18.11
C ASN A 198 -12.95 -5.86 -17.53
N PHE A 199 -13.23 -6.61 -16.47
CA PHE A 199 -12.25 -7.51 -15.84
C PHE A 199 -12.32 -8.96 -16.35
N LYS A 200 -12.88 -9.19 -17.54
CA LYS A 200 -13.00 -10.54 -18.11
C LYS A 200 -11.62 -11.19 -18.27
N LYS A 201 -11.50 -12.44 -17.81
CA LYS A 201 -10.30 -13.29 -17.93
C LYS A 201 -9.02 -12.70 -17.33
N GLN A 202 -9.13 -11.78 -16.37
CA GLN A 202 -7.95 -11.19 -15.72
C GLN A 202 -7.39 -12.02 -14.54
N GLY A 203 -8.13 -13.02 -14.07
CA GLY A 203 -7.69 -13.86 -12.94
C GLY A 203 -7.59 -13.10 -11.61
N PHE A 204 -8.29 -11.98 -11.47
CA PHE A 204 -8.36 -11.25 -10.22
C PHE A 204 -9.01 -12.12 -9.14
N LEU A 205 -8.36 -12.16 -7.98
CA LEU A 205 -8.87 -12.77 -6.77
C LEU A 205 -9.64 -11.70 -5.97
N GLY A 206 -10.53 -12.14 -5.07
CA GLY A 206 -11.29 -11.22 -4.22
C GLY A 206 -12.77 -11.13 -4.59
N LYS A 207 -13.38 -9.97 -4.31
CA LYS A 207 -14.82 -9.74 -4.49
C LYS A 207 -15.08 -8.47 -5.32
N ILE A 208 -16.29 -8.38 -5.87
CA ILE A 208 -16.76 -7.15 -6.53
C ILE A 208 -17.28 -6.22 -5.43
N SER A 209 -16.62 -5.09 -5.25
CA SER A 209 -17.00 -4.08 -4.27
C SER A 209 -18.29 -3.35 -4.67
N PRO A 210 -19.21 -3.07 -3.74
CA PRO A 210 -20.39 -2.23 -3.98
C PRO A 210 -20.04 -0.82 -4.47
N ALA A 211 -18.81 -0.35 -4.29
CA ALA A 211 -18.39 0.99 -4.69
C ALA A 211 -18.48 1.24 -6.20
N PHE A 212 -18.44 0.19 -7.04
CA PHE A 212 -18.72 0.34 -8.48
C PHE A 212 -20.12 0.88 -8.76
N ALA A 213 -21.05 0.79 -7.80
CA ALA A 213 -22.37 1.36 -7.94
C ALA A 213 -22.39 2.89 -7.89
N ASN A 214 -21.30 3.53 -7.47
CA ASN A 214 -21.16 4.99 -7.45
C ASN A 214 -20.68 5.55 -8.80
N LEU A 215 -20.62 4.73 -9.86
CA LEU A 215 -20.34 5.20 -11.21
C LEU A 215 -21.67 5.59 -11.88
N ASP A 216 -21.88 6.89 -12.06
CA ASP A 216 -23.15 7.47 -12.53
C ASP A 216 -23.56 6.99 -13.94
N GLY A 217 -22.63 6.44 -14.75
CA GLY A 217 -22.88 5.93 -16.10
C GLY A 217 -23.07 4.41 -16.23
N VAL A 218 -22.95 3.63 -15.15
CA VAL A 218 -22.93 2.14 -15.23
C VAL A 218 -24.32 1.50 -15.13
N PHE A 219 -25.36 2.27 -14.79
CA PHE A 219 -26.75 1.77 -14.66
C PHE A 219 -27.78 2.46 -15.58
N ALA A 220 -27.35 3.17 -16.62
CA ALA A 220 -28.24 3.74 -17.63
C ALA A 220 -28.34 2.83 -18.87
#